data_AF-A0A3G5FIV0-F1
#
_entry.id   AF-A0A3G5FIV0-F1
#
_cell.length_a   1.000
_cell.length_b   1.000
_cell.length_c   1.000
_cell.angle_alpha   90.00
_cell.angle_beta   90.00
_cell.angle_gamma   90.00
#
_symmetry.space_group_name_H-M   'P 1'
#
loop_
_entity.id
_entity.type
_entity.pdbx_description
1 polymer ?
#
loop_
_entity_poly.entity_id
_entity_poly.type
_entity_poly.pdbx_seq_one_letter_code
_entity_poly.pdbx_strand_id
1 'polypeptide(L)'
;MVPFVERWIYRNEIEALDKLFDSLQKSSFAAGYLTELLYKYHKKMGNYEQAKEKLFDWLATSQYDSIEEIYSECQHFLHTKDFNQHEPFILEQIKEKDTDFYLEICLEKGQKNLVLNYLQSANRKSNDWFFYTPDNGHYFSKQLIDDYPEEIIDLYWQEANNFIQAGKRENYRRAVSILEEIRSIYYKFNQETIWEKELASFLTIHKRKRLLLEEMRKKQLIV
;
A
#
# COMPACT_ATOMS: atom_id res chain seq x y z
N MET A 1 -4.39 20.84 20.65
CA MET A 1 -4.32 20.43 22.07
C MET A 1 -2.85 20.42 22.53
N VAL A 2 -2.17 21.57 22.41
CA VAL A 2 -0.71 21.74 22.57
C VAL A 2 -0.21 22.15 23.99
N PRO A 3 -1.02 22.70 24.94
CA PRO A 3 -0.47 23.23 26.20
C PRO A 3 0.00 22.21 27.26
N PHE A 4 -0.38 20.93 27.14
CA PHE A 4 -0.15 19.97 28.23
C PHE A 4 1.24 19.34 28.19
N VAL A 5 1.77 19.11 26.98
CA VAL A 5 3.07 18.44 26.73
C VAL A 5 4.25 19.27 27.24
N GLU A 6 4.22 20.58 26.98
CA GLU A 6 5.28 21.48 27.46
C GLU A 6 5.35 21.48 28.99
N ARG A 7 4.21 21.38 29.68
CA ARG A 7 4.13 21.48 31.14
C ARG A 7 4.84 20.33 31.87
N TRP A 8 4.84 19.13 31.31
CA TRP A 8 5.49 17.95 31.91
C TRP A 8 6.99 17.90 31.61
N ILE A 9 7.38 18.28 30.38
CA ILE A 9 8.80 18.43 29.99
C ILE A 9 9.50 19.45 30.89
N TYR A 10 8.81 20.51 31.33
CA TYR A 10 9.38 21.51 32.25
C TYR A 10 9.47 21.08 33.73
N ARG A 11 8.78 20.01 34.15
CA ARG A 11 8.73 19.57 35.55
C ARG A 11 9.69 18.42 35.90
N ASN A 12 10.42 17.89 34.92
CA ASN A 12 11.40 16.82 35.13
C ASN A 12 10.79 15.50 35.68
N GLU A 13 9.50 15.25 35.42
CA GLU A 13 8.76 14.07 35.90
C GLU A 13 8.87 12.85 34.94
N ILE A 14 10.02 12.70 34.26
CA ILE A 14 10.23 11.67 33.22
C ILE A 14 10.27 10.27 33.81
N GLU A 15 10.85 10.09 34.99
CA GLU A 15 10.79 8.80 35.69
C GLU A 15 9.35 8.34 35.97
N ALA A 16 8.41 9.28 36.11
CA ALA A 16 7.00 8.95 36.26
C ALA A 16 6.37 8.55 34.91
N LEU A 17 6.79 9.16 33.80
CA LEU A 17 6.36 8.78 32.45
C LEU A 17 6.92 7.43 32.02
N ASP A 18 8.18 7.13 32.32
CA ASP A 18 8.79 5.82 32.06
C ASP A 18 8.08 4.72 32.86
N LYS A 19 7.88 4.93 34.17
CA LYS A 19 7.10 4.00 35.02
C LYS A 19 5.67 3.81 34.53
N LEU A 20 5.05 4.88 34.04
CA LEU A 20 3.70 4.84 33.49
C LEU A 20 3.68 4.07 32.17
N PHE A 21 4.67 4.27 31.29
CA PHE A 21 4.83 3.50 30.06
C PHE A 21 5.02 2.00 30.34
N ASP A 22 5.92 1.64 31.25
CA ASP A 22 6.14 0.26 31.69
C ASP A 22 4.84 -0.38 32.24
N SER A 23 4.03 0.40 32.95
CA SER A 23 2.74 -0.06 33.47
C SER A 23 1.64 -0.22 32.41
N LEU A 24 1.79 0.45 31.27
CA LEU A 24 0.79 0.56 30.21
C LEU A 24 1.08 -0.27 28.96
N GLN A 25 2.10 -1.15 28.99
CA GLN A 25 2.41 -2.13 27.93
C GLN A 25 1.22 -3.03 27.48
N LYS A 26 0.02 -2.86 28.06
CA LYS A 26 -1.22 -3.57 27.74
C LYS A 26 -2.30 -2.72 27.02
N SER A 27 -2.06 -1.43 26.73
CA SER A 27 -3.04 -0.52 26.10
C SER A 27 -2.46 0.20 24.88
N SER A 28 -2.96 -0.11 23.67
CA SER A 28 -2.36 0.32 22.39
C SER A 28 -2.41 1.83 22.15
N PHE A 29 -3.48 2.52 22.52
CA PHE A 29 -3.63 3.95 22.22
C PHE A 29 -2.81 4.84 23.17
N ALA A 30 -2.81 4.52 24.47
CA ALA A 30 -2.03 5.27 25.45
C ALA A 30 -0.51 5.09 25.22
N ALA A 31 -0.10 3.89 24.79
CA ALA A 31 1.31 3.59 24.49
C ALA A 31 1.86 4.44 23.34
N GLY A 32 1.10 4.62 22.25
CA GLY A 32 1.52 5.47 21.11
C GLY A 32 1.73 6.93 21.51
N TYR A 33 0.80 7.52 22.25
CA TYR A 33 0.94 8.91 22.71
C TYR A 33 2.09 9.08 23.72
N LEU A 34 2.29 8.11 24.62
CA LEU A 34 3.36 8.18 25.62
C LEU A 34 4.76 8.06 24.99
N THR A 35 4.92 7.18 24.02
CA THR A 35 6.20 6.99 23.31
C THR A 35 6.55 8.22 22.48
N GLU A 36 5.57 8.86 21.84
CA GLU A 36 5.75 10.16 21.19
C GLU A 36 6.27 11.22 22.17
N LEU A 37 5.70 11.30 23.38
CA LEU A 37 6.12 12.25 24.41
C LEU A 37 7.54 11.98 24.89
N LEU A 38 7.87 10.72 25.18
CA LEU A 38 9.20 10.30 25.61
C LEU A 38 10.24 10.59 24.52
N TYR A 39 9.91 10.30 23.26
CA TYR A 39 10.73 10.66 22.10
C TYR A 39 11.02 12.17 22.06
N LYS A 40 9.97 13.01 22.08
CA LYS A 40 10.09 14.48 22.03
C LYS A 40 10.92 15.02 23.20
N TYR A 41 10.79 14.44 24.39
CA TYR A 41 11.59 14.79 25.55
C TYR A 41 13.09 14.49 25.34
N HIS A 42 13.44 13.24 25.02
CA HIS A 42 14.84 12.84 24.86
C HIS A 42 15.52 13.57 23.69
N LYS A 43 14.77 13.85 22.61
CA LYS A 43 15.22 14.68 21.49
C LYS A 43 15.60 16.09 21.96
N LYS A 44 14.75 16.74 22.77
CA LYS A 44 15.00 18.08 23.32
C LYS A 44 16.22 18.13 24.25
N MET A 45 16.46 17.05 25.00
CA MET A 45 17.61 16.94 25.90
C MET A 45 18.93 16.60 25.19
N GLY A 46 18.90 16.29 23.89
CA GLY A 46 20.09 15.88 23.15
C GLY A 46 20.52 14.43 23.40
N ASN A 47 19.68 13.63 24.04
CA ASN A 47 19.96 12.22 24.36
C ASN A 47 19.63 11.33 23.15
N TYR A 48 20.51 11.34 22.14
CA TYR A 48 20.26 10.67 20.86
C TYR A 48 19.87 9.19 21.00
N GLU A 49 20.62 8.39 21.75
CA GLU A 49 20.36 6.94 21.88
C GLU A 49 18.98 6.65 22.52
N GLN A 50 18.61 7.41 23.55
CA GLN A 50 17.30 7.27 24.19
C GLN A 50 16.16 7.75 23.29
N ALA A 51 16.37 8.84 22.57
CA ALA A 51 15.38 9.33 21.60
C ALA A 51 15.20 8.34 20.44
N LYS A 52 16.27 7.74 19.92
CA LYS A 52 16.21 6.70 18.88
C LYS A 52 15.40 5.49 19.36
N GLU A 53 15.67 5.01 20.57
CA GLU A 53 14.90 3.90 21.16
C GLU A 53 13.41 4.25 21.23
N LYS A 54 13.06 5.43 21.76
CA LYS A 54 11.65 5.84 21.90
C LYS A 54 10.98 6.15 20.57
N LEU A 55 11.73 6.52 19.53
CA LEU A 55 11.20 6.64 18.16
C LEU A 55 10.78 5.28 17.60
N PHE A 56 11.56 4.22 17.86
CA PHE A 56 11.18 2.86 17.46
C PHE A 56 10.01 2.32 18.28
N ASP A 57 9.96 2.62 19.58
CA ASP A 57 8.79 2.30 20.42
C ASP A 57 7.53 3.02 19.90
N TRP A 58 7.69 4.28 19.45
CA TRP A 58 6.60 5.05 18.86
C TRP A 58 6.11 4.41 17.56
N LEU A 59 7.01 4.01 16.66
CA LEU A 59 6.64 3.27 15.45
C LEU A 59 5.91 1.95 15.78
N ALA A 60 6.37 1.21 16.78
CA ALA A 60 5.80 -0.09 17.14
C ALA A 60 4.39 0.03 17.75
N THR A 61 4.15 1.08 18.54
CA THR A 61 2.91 1.27 19.31
C THR A 61 1.86 2.14 18.62
N SER A 62 2.25 2.84 17.56
CA SER A 62 1.38 3.76 16.83
C SER A 62 0.34 3.07 15.96
N GLN A 63 -0.76 3.79 15.75
CA GLN A 63 -1.84 3.43 14.83
C GLN A 63 -1.53 3.95 13.42
N TYR A 64 -2.28 3.45 12.44
CA TYR A 64 -2.19 3.77 11.01
C TYR A 64 -1.99 5.26 10.70
N ASP A 65 -2.82 6.15 11.28
CA ASP A 65 -2.87 7.59 10.96
C ASP A 65 -1.59 8.39 11.22
N SER A 66 -0.60 7.80 11.90
CA SER A 66 0.66 8.47 12.27
C SER A 66 1.90 7.90 11.59
N ILE A 67 1.74 6.86 10.76
CA ILE A 67 2.88 6.10 10.22
C ILE A 67 3.72 6.94 9.25
N GLU A 68 3.09 7.76 8.41
CA GLU A 68 3.80 8.69 7.51
C GLU A 68 4.65 9.70 8.28
N GLU A 69 4.09 10.30 9.34
CA GLU A 69 4.80 11.25 10.21
C GLU A 69 6.02 10.59 10.88
N ILE A 70 5.82 9.38 11.41
CA ILE A 70 6.88 8.63 12.10
C ILE A 70 7.99 8.22 11.12
N TYR A 71 7.63 7.81 9.90
CA TYR A 71 8.64 7.49 8.88
C TYR A 71 9.45 8.72 8.48
N SER A 72 8.78 9.86 8.27
CA SER A 72 9.46 11.13 8.02
C SER A 72 10.41 11.48 9.17
N GLU A 73 9.97 11.34 10.41
CA GLU A 73 10.80 11.59 11.59
C GLU A 73 12.00 10.62 11.65
N CYS A 74 11.83 9.34 11.30
CA CYS A 74 12.94 8.39 11.15
C CYS A 74 13.98 8.87 10.14
N GLN A 75 13.55 9.39 8.98
CA GLN A 75 14.46 9.88 7.95
C GLN A 75 15.25 11.13 8.37
N HIS A 76 14.62 12.02 9.15
CA HIS A 76 15.24 13.30 9.54
C HIS A 76 16.06 13.23 10.83
N PHE A 77 15.60 12.46 11.82
CA PHE A 77 16.22 12.40 13.13
C PHE A 77 17.38 11.42 13.22
N LEU A 78 17.28 10.26 12.57
CA LEU A 78 18.32 9.24 12.64
C LEU A 78 19.54 9.66 11.84
N HIS A 79 20.73 9.41 12.38
CA HIS A 79 21.95 9.51 11.59
C HIS A 79 21.87 8.53 10.41
N THR A 80 22.44 8.91 9.26
CA THR A 80 22.38 8.09 8.02
C THR A 80 22.80 6.64 8.23
N LYS A 81 23.83 6.40 9.05
CA LYS A 81 24.29 5.05 9.38
C LYS A 81 23.21 4.24 10.11
N ASP A 82 22.56 4.85 11.08
CA ASP A 82 21.53 4.20 11.90
C ASP A 82 20.25 3.99 11.07
N PHE A 83 19.85 4.99 10.28
CA PHE A 83 18.71 4.85 9.36
C PHE A 83 18.93 3.67 8.42
N ASN A 84 20.06 3.62 7.71
CA ASN A 84 20.36 2.52 6.77
C ASN A 84 20.42 1.15 7.46
N GLN A 85 20.92 1.10 8.71
CA GLN A 85 20.98 -0.14 9.49
C GLN A 85 19.58 -0.63 9.88
N HIS A 86 18.69 0.27 10.26
CA HIS A 86 17.36 -0.06 10.81
C HIS A 86 16.22 0.02 9.80
N GLU A 87 16.48 0.56 8.61
CA GLU A 87 15.47 0.73 7.56
C GLU A 87 14.70 -0.55 7.22
N PRO A 88 15.32 -1.74 7.09
CA PRO A 88 14.55 -2.97 6.84
C PRO A 88 13.53 -3.27 7.94
N PHE A 89 13.87 -2.99 9.20
CA PHE A 89 12.96 -3.16 10.33
C PHE A 89 11.83 -2.13 10.31
N ILE A 90 12.16 -0.86 10.02
CA ILE A 90 11.18 0.22 9.90
C ILE A 90 10.16 -0.12 8.80
N LEU A 91 10.63 -0.53 7.63
CA LEU A 91 9.76 -0.85 6.49
C LEU A 91 8.87 -2.06 6.75
N GLU A 92 9.34 -3.08 7.48
CA GLU A 92 8.47 -4.21 7.85
C GLU A 92 7.37 -3.78 8.83
N GLN A 93 7.69 -2.91 9.79
CA GLN A 93 6.67 -2.34 10.68
C GLN A 93 5.64 -1.49 9.96
N ILE A 94 6.07 -0.70 8.97
CA ILE A 94 5.16 0.08 8.12
C ILE A 94 4.27 -0.87 7.33
N LYS A 95 4.84 -1.86 6.63
CA LYS A 95 4.09 -2.82 5.82
C LYS A 95 2.99 -3.55 6.58
N GLU A 96 3.23 -3.93 7.83
CA GLU A 96 2.24 -4.59 8.70
C GLU A 96 1.07 -3.67 9.06
N LYS A 97 1.30 -2.36 9.16
CA LYS A 97 0.33 -1.37 9.63
C LYS A 97 -0.39 -0.66 8.47
N ASP A 98 0.38 -0.25 7.47
CA ASP A 98 -0.02 0.48 6.28
C ASP A 98 0.73 -0.09 5.06
N THR A 99 0.09 -1.04 4.39
CA THR A 99 0.68 -1.65 3.20
C THR A 99 0.73 -0.70 2.01
N ASP A 100 -0.20 0.25 1.90
CA ASP A 100 -0.25 1.17 0.76
C ASP A 100 0.94 2.12 0.83
N PHE A 101 1.16 2.73 2.00
CA PHE A 101 2.30 3.60 2.22
C PHE A 101 3.64 2.86 2.07
N TYR A 102 3.72 1.59 2.52
CA TYR A 102 4.90 0.76 2.24
C TYR A 102 5.18 0.61 0.74
N LEU A 103 4.16 0.35 -0.08
CA LEU A 103 4.31 0.21 -1.52
C LEU A 103 4.68 1.54 -2.19
N GLU A 104 4.18 2.67 -1.68
CA GLU A 104 4.59 4.00 -2.12
C GLU A 104 6.08 4.25 -1.88
N ILE A 105 6.58 3.96 -0.66
CA ILE A 105 8.01 4.06 -0.35
C ILE A 105 8.84 3.16 -1.30
N CYS A 106 8.37 1.94 -1.58
CA CYS A 106 9.05 1.07 -2.54
C CYS A 106 9.10 1.67 -3.95
N LEU A 107 8.03 2.32 -4.43
CA LEU A 107 8.03 3.02 -5.71
C LEU A 107 9.00 4.21 -5.74
N GLU A 108 8.97 5.06 -4.71
CA GLU A 108 9.86 6.22 -4.60
C GLU A 108 11.34 5.82 -4.62
N LYS A 109 11.65 4.68 -4.01
CA LYS A 109 13.01 4.11 -3.96
C LYS A 109 13.38 3.31 -5.21
N GLY A 110 12.52 3.29 -6.23
CA GLY A 110 12.74 2.58 -7.49
C GLY A 110 12.66 1.05 -7.37
N GLN A 111 12.15 0.51 -6.26
CA GLN A 111 12.03 -0.92 -5.99
C GLN A 111 10.76 -1.50 -6.64
N LYS A 112 10.57 -1.20 -7.92
CA LYS A 112 9.37 -1.54 -8.70
C LYS A 112 9.09 -3.04 -8.76
N ASN A 113 10.13 -3.86 -8.75
CA ASN A 113 10.03 -5.32 -8.69
C ASN A 113 9.37 -5.83 -7.40
N LEU A 114 9.60 -5.17 -6.25
CA LEU A 114 8.97 -5.56 -4.99
C LEU A 114 7.47 -5.27 -5.03
N VAL A 115 7.09 -4.13 -5.60
CA VAL A 115 5.68 -3.74 -5.79
C VAL A 115 5.00 -4.74 -6.71
N LEU A 116 5.59 -5.07 -7.87
CA LEU A 116 5.05 -6.06 -8.79
C LEU A 116 4.85 -7.43 -8.11
N ASN A 117 5.86 -7.91 -7.39
CA ASN A 117 5.78 -9.19 -6.68
C ASN A 117 4.66 -9.19 -5.64
N TYR A 118 4.47 -8.07 -4.93
CA TYR A 118 3.37 -7.93 -3.99
C TYR A 118 2.02 -8.05 -4.71
N LEU A 119 1.80 -7.28 -5.79
CA LEU A 119 0.55 -7.30 -6.57
C LEU A 119 0.23 -8.70 -7.10
N GLN A 120 1.21 -9.40 -7.66
CA GLN A 120 1.06 -10.79 -8.12
C GLN A 120 0.72 -11.75 -6.99
N SER A 121 1.32 -11.58 -5.81
CA SER A 121 1.05 -12.44 -4.65
C SER A 121 -0.33 -12.19 -4.03
N ALA A 122 -0.80 -10.94 -4.04
CA ALA A 122 -2.10 -10.54 -3.52
C ALA A 122 -3.22 -11.10 -4.40
N ASN A 123 -3.10 -10.99 -5.73
CA ASN A 123 -4.07 -11.50 -6.69
C ASN A 123 -4.24 -13.04 -6.60
N ARG A 124 -3.15 -13.77 -6.32
CA ARG A 124 -3.20 -15.23 -6.13
C ARG A 124 -3.95 -15.68 -4.88
N LYS A 125 -4.08 -14.82 -3.86
CA LYS A 125 -4.68 -15.18 -2.57
C LYS A 125 -6.17 -14.83 -2.47
N SER A 126 -6.68 -13.96 -3.35
CA SER A 126 -8.09 -13.53 -3.28
C SER A 126 -9.01 -14.45 -4.08
N ASN A 127 -9.49 -15.53 -3.44
CA ASN A 127 -10.79 -16.12 -3.81
C ASN A 127 -11.97 -15.29 -3.25
N ASP A 128 -11.68 -14.35 -2.35
CA ASP A 128 -12.67 -13.50 -1.70
C ASP A 128 -12.72 -12.11 -2.32
N TRP A 129 -13.77 -11.92 -3.11
CA TRP A 129 -14.24 -10.69 -3.77
C TRP A 129 -14.45 -9.47 -2.87
N PHE A 130 -14.25 -9.62 -1.56
CA PHE A 130 -14.69 -8.69 -0.53
C PHE A 130 -13.54 -8.05 0.27
N PHE A 131 -12.29 -8.43 0.04
CA PHE A 131 -11.16 -7.83 0.75
C PHE A 131 -10.49 -6.72 -0.07
N TYR A 132 -10.17 -5.64 0.63
CA TYR A 132 -9.37 -4.52 0.14
C TYR A 132 -8.09 -5.01 -0.52
N THR A 133 -7.83 -4.59 -1.74
CA THR A 133 -6.54 -4.74 -2.41
C THR A 133 -5.85 -3.37 -2.44
N PRO A 134 -4.56 -3.27 -2.06
CA PRO A 134 -3.79 -2.03 -2.15
C PRO A 134 -3.82 -1.35 -3.53
N ASP A 135 -3.99 -2.13 -4.60
CA ASP A 135 -4.07 -1.61 -5.98
C ASP A 135 -5.50 -1.30 -6.44
N ASN A 136 -6.39 -0.93 -5.52
CA ASN A 136 -7.73 -0.51 -5.87
C ASN A 136 -7.67 0.72 -6.80
N GLY A 137 -8.31 0.63 -7.97
CA GLY A 137 -8.22 1.68 -9.01
C GLY A 137 -6.92 1.68 -9.82
N HIS A 138 -6.09 0.63 -9.67
CA HIS A 138 -4.85 0.41 -10.43
C HIS A 138 -3.77 1.47 -10.21
N TYR A 139 -3.69 2.09 -9.03
CA TYR A 139 -2.73 3.16 -8.75
C TYR A 139 -1.27 2.70 -8.86
N PHE A 140 -0.93 1.55 -8.26
CA PHE A 140 0.42 1.00 -8.28
C PHE A 140 0.73 0.36 -9.63
N SER A 141 -0.16 -0.47 -10.16
CA SER A 141 0.06 -1.16 -11.44
C SER A 141 0.27 -0.18 -12.60
N LYS A 142 -0.44 0.96 -12.64
CA LYS A 142 -0.24 1.98 -13.68
C LYS A 142 1.17 2.55 -13.73
N GLN A 143 1.81 2.69 -12.56
CA GLN A 143 3.17 3.21 -12.46
C GLN A 143 4.24 2.19 -12.89
N LEU A 144 3.84 0.92 -13.04
CA LEU A 144 4.71 -0.19 -13.45
C LEU A 144 4.60 -0.54 -14.94
N ILE A 145 3.59 -0.01 -15.66
CA ILE A 145 3.31 -0.37 -17.06
C ILE A 145 4.52 -0.17 -17.98
N ASP A 146 5.30 0.90 -17.76
CA ASP A 146 6.45 1.20 -18.62
C ASP A 146 7.60 0.20 -18.48
N ASP A 147 7.73 -0.45 -17.32
CA ASP A 147 8.80 -1.38 -17.03
C ASP A 147 8.36 -2.85 -17.13
N TYR A 148 7.08 -3.12 -16.86
CA TYR A 148 6.51 -4.47 -16.73
C TYR A 148 5.15 -4.61 -17.47
N PRO A 149 5.06 -4.26 -18.77
CA PRO A 149 3.77 -4.21 -19.46
C PRO A 149 3.08 -5.57 -19.54
N GLU A 150 3.82 -6.65 -19.77
CA GLU A 150 3.28 -8.00 -19.91
C GLU A 150 2.70 -8.50 -18.58
N GLU A 151 3.42 -8.28 -17.48
CA GLU A 151 2.99 -8.70 -16.15
C GLU A 151 1.77 -7.93 -15.67
N ILE A 152 1.66 -6.63 -16.01
CA ILE A 152 0.46 -5.83 -15.69
C ILE A 152 -0.74 -6.27 -16.54
N ILE A 153 -0.54 -6.55 -17.83
CA ILE A 153 -1.59 -7.11 -18.70
C ILE A 153 -2.12 -8.42 -18.12
N ASP A 154 -1.24 -9.32 -17.67
CA ASP A 154 -1.64 -10.58 -17.06
C ASP A 154 -2.46 -10.40 -15.78
N LEU A 155 -2.09 -9.44 -14.92
CA LEU A 155 -2.85 -9.10 -13.73
C LEU A 155 -4.25 -8.60 -14.08
N TYR A 156 -4.37 -7.71 -15.06
CA TYR A 156 -5.66 -7.16 -15.48
C TYR A 156 -6.54 -8.21 -16.15
N TRP A 157 -5.97 -9.15 -16.92
CA TRP A 157 -6.73 -10.26 -17.46
C TRP A 157 -7.30 -11.15 -16.36
N GLN A 158 -6.51 -11.44 -15.32
CA GLN A 158 -6.98 -12.20 -14.16
C GLN A 158 -8.14 -11.48 -13.47
N GLU A 159 -8.01 -10.18 -13.24
CA GLU A 159 -9.06 -9.38 -12.61
C GLU A 159 -10.35 -9.29 -13.45
N ALA A 160 -10.23 -9.05 -14.76
CA ALA A 160 -11.38 -9.04 -15.66
C ALA A 160 -12.09 -10.40 -15.66
N ASN A 161 -11.34 -11.50 -15.72
CA ASN A 161 -11.86 -12.86 -15.68
C ASN A 161 -12.57 -13.16 -14.37
N ASN A 162 -12.01 -12.72 -13.25
CA ASN A 162 -12.65 -12.78 -11.96
C ASN A 162 -14.05 -12.12 -12.07
N PHE A 163 -14.15 -10.87 -12.56
CA PHE A 163 -15.43 -10.14 -12.56
C PHE A 163 -16.47 -10.85 -13.44
N ILE A 164 -16.01 -11.45 -14.54
CA ILE A 164 -16.83 -12.24 -15.45
C ILE A 164 -17.36 -13.53 -14.79
N GLN A 165 -16.57 -14.16 -13.92
CA GLN A 165 -16.98 -15.34 -13.15
C GLN A 165 -18.02 -15.01 -12.09
N ALA A 166 -17.88 -13.88 -11.39
CA ALA A 166 -18.82 -13.45 -10.34
C ALA A 166 -20.25 -13.15 -10.87
N GLY A 167 -20.43 -12.96 -12.18
CA GLY A 167 -21.70 -13.24 -12.85
C GLY A 167 -22.86 -12.26 -12.59
N LYS A 168 -22.63 -10.95 -12.69
CA LYS A 168 -23.68 -9.89 -12.62
C LYS A 168 -23.38 -8.77 -13.62
N ARG A 169 -24.41 -8.01 -14.04
CA ARG A 169 -24.24 -6.91 -15.01
C ARG A 169 -23.22 -5.87 -14.55
N GLU A 170 -23.22 -5.54 -13.26
CA GLU A 170 -22.26 -4.59 -12.68
C GLU A 170 -20.82 -5.12 -12.74
N ASN A 171 -20.61 -6.40 -12.44
CA ASN A 171 -19.30 -7.03 -12.58
C ASN A 171 -18.85 -7.06 -14.05
N TYR A 172 -19.76 -7.32 -15.00
CA TYR A 172 -19.43 -7.22 -16.42
C TYR A 172 -19.01 -5.81 -16.84
N ARG A 173 -19.61 -4.75 -16.30
CA ARG A 173 -19.14 -3.37 -16.56
C ARG A 173 -17.72 -3.14 -16.07
N ARG A 174 -17.40 -3.61 -14.86
CA ARG A 174 -16.04 -3.52 -14.31
C ARG A 174 -15.04 -4.30 -15.16
N ALA A 175 -15.37 -5.54 -15.52
CA ALA A 175 -14.55 -6.34 -16.42
C ALA A 175 -14.29 -5.63 -17.75
N VAL A 176 -15.32 -5.05 -18.38
CA VAL A 176 -15.18 -4.31 -19.64
C VAL A 176 -14.31 -3.07 -19.48
N SER A 177 -14.40 -2.35 -18.35
CA SER A 177 -13.49 -1.24 -18.06
C SER A 177 -12.03 -1.69 -17.99
N ILE A 178 -11.77 -2.83 -17.36
CA ILE A 178 -10.41 -3.41 -17.28
C ILE A 178 -9.93 -3.86 -18.68
N LEU A 179 -10.81 -4.43 -19.51
CA LEU A 179 -10.48 -4.75 -20.91
C LEU A 179 -10.12 -3.52 -21.75
N GLU A 180 -10.75 -2.36 -21.50
CA GLU A 180 -10.35 -1.09 -22.14
C GLU A 180 -8.94 -0.68 -21.72
N GLU A 181 -8.57 -0.88 -20.45
CA GLU A 181 -7.23 -0.61 -19.96
C GLU A 181 -6.20 -1.56 -20.60
N ILE A 182 -6.49 -2.87 -20.66
CA ILE A 182 -5.65 -3.86 -21.35
C ILE A 182 -5.42 -3.47 -22.81
N ARG A 183 -6.48 -3.11 -23.55
CA ARG A 183 -6.36 -2.64 -24.93
C ARG A 183 -5.44 -1.42 -25.03
N SER A 184 -5.60 -0.48 -24.11
CA SER A 184 -4.80 0.75 -24.09
C SER A 184 -3.31 0.46 -23.86
N ILE A 185 -2.98 -0.52 -23.00
CA ILE A 185 -1.60 -0.96 -22.79
C ILE A 185 -1.04 -1.60 -24.07
N TYR A 186 -1.76 -2.56 -24.68
CA TYR A 186 -1.31 -3.17 -25.93
C TYR A 186 -1.04 -2.12 -27.03
N TYR A 187 -1.90 -1.11 -27.15
CA TYR A 187 -1.75 -0.06 -28.15
C TYR A 187 -0.56 0.85 -27.82
N LYS A 188 -0.33 1.17 -26.54
CA LYS A 188 0.85 1.93 -26.10
C LYS A 188 2.17 1.28 -26.55
N PHE A 189 2.22 -0.06 -26.59
CA PHE A 189 3.40 -0.82 -26.98
C PHE A 189 3.36 -1.36 -28.43
N ASN A 190 2.46 -0.88 -29.29
CA ASN A 190 2.31 -1.29 -30.70
C ASN A 190 2.06 -2.82 -30.86
N GLN A 191 1.23 -3.38 -29.98
CA GLN A 191 0.87 -4.80 -29.92
C GLN A 191 -0.61 -5.03 -30.27
N GLU A 192 -1.17 -4.24 -31.17
CA GLU A 192 -2.58 -4.28 -31.57
C GLU A 192 -2.98 -5.66 -32.11
N THR A 193 -2.09 -6.30 -32.87
CA THR A 193 -2.31 -7.65 -33.42
C THR A 193 -2.43 -8.71 -32.33
N ILE A 194 -1.70 -8.56 -31.22
CA ILE A 194 -1.79 -9.45 -30.05
C ILE A 194 -3.13 -9.24 -29.36
N TRP A 195 -3.51 -7.97 -29.13
CA TRP A 195 -4.83 -7.62 -28.59
C TRP A 195 -5.98 -8.24 -29.40
N GLU A 196 -5.96 -8.13 -30.73
CA GLU A 196 -7.01 -8.68 -31.59
C GLU A 196 -7.12 -10.20 -31.45
N LYS A 197 -5.99 -10.89 -31.38
CA LYS A 197 -5.93 -12.35 -31.19
C LYS A 197 -6.49 -12.76 -29.83
N GLU A 198 -6.06 -12.10 -28.76
CA GLU A 198 -6.53 -12.38 -27.40
C GLU A 198 -8.02 -12.07 -27.25
N LEU A 199 -8.49 -10.95 -27.81
CA LEU A 199 -9.91 -10.59 -27.82
C LEU A 199 -10.76 -11.63 -28.58
N ALA A 200 -10.29 -12.13 -29.73
CA ALA A 200 -11.00 -13.17 -30.48
C ALA A 200 -11.13 -14.48 -29.70
N SER A 201 -10.06 -14.88 -28.99
CA SER A 201 -10.08 -16.03 -28.08
C SER A 201 -11.09 -15.81 -26.95
N PHE A 202 -11.03 -14.65 -26.30
CA PHE A 202 -11.95 -14.24 -25.24
C PHE A 202 -13.43 -14.29 -25.68
N LEU A 203 -13.75 -13.77 -26.86
CA LEU A 203 -15.12 -13.79 -27.39
C LEU A 203 -15.60 -15.22 -27.68
N THR A 204 -14.71 -16.10 -28.12
CA THR A 204 -15.03 -17.52 -28.35
C THR A 204 -15.43 -18.22 -27.05
N ILE A 205 -14.70 -17.94 -25.96
CA ILE A 205 -14.96 -18.48 -24.62
C ILE A 205 -16.28 -17.92 -24.07
N HIS A 206 -16.55 -16.63 -24.26
CA HIS A 206 -17.68 -15.95 -23.63
C HIS A 206 -18.89 -15.67 -24.54
N LYS A 207 -18.95 -16.27 -25.73
CA LYS A 207 -20.01 -16.07 -26.75
C LYS A 207 -21.46 -16.21 -26.26
N ARG A 208 -21.70 -16.92 -25.14
CA ARG A 208 -23.03 -17.11 -24.55
C ARG A 208 -23.41 -16.08 -23.48
N LYS A 209 -22.47 -15.26 -23.00
CA LYS A 209 -22.70 -14.24 -21.95
C LYS A 209 -23.26 -12.95 -22.57
N ARG A 210 -24.55 -12.95 -22.94
CA ARG A 210 -25.21 -11.83 -23.63
C ARG A 210 -25.00 -10.47 -22.96
N LEU A 211 -25.18 -10.38 -21.65
CA LEU A 211 -25.00 -9.13 -20.90
C LEU A 211 -23.56 -8.60 -20.96
N LEU A 212 -22.56 -9.49 -20.95
CA LEU A 212 -21.15 -9.09 -21.12
C LEU A 212 -20.93 -8.51 -22.53
N LEU A 213 -21.43 -9.19 -23.56
CA LEU A 213 -21.32 -8.74 -24.94
C LEU A 213 -22.04 -7.39 -25.18
N GLU A 214 -23.18 -7.16 -24.53
CA GLU A 214 -23.85 -5.85 -24.55
C GLU A 214 -22.97 -4.74 -23.96
N GLU A 215 -22.36 -4.96 -22.80
CA GLU A 215 -21.48 -3.95 -22.18
C GLU A 215 -20.21 -3.71 -23.04
N MET A 216 -19.65 -4.75 -23.67
CA MET A 216 -18.51 -4.62 -24.59
C MET A 216 -18.86 -3.77 -25.83
N ARG A 217 -20.06 -3.95 -26.42
CA ARG A 217 -20.52 -3.12 -27.55
C ARG A 217 -20.69 -1.66 -27.16
N LYS A 218 -21.23 -1.39 -25.96
CA LYS A 218 -21.37 -0.01 -25.45
C LYS A 218 -20.03 0.71 -25.34
N LYS A 219 -18.97 -0.02 -24.98
CA LYS A 219 -17.60 0.48 -24.92
C LYS A 219 -16.80 0.35 -26.23
N GLN A 220 -17.46 -0.08 -27.32
CA GLN A 220 -16.85 -0.21 -28.64
C GLN A 220 -15.59 -1.10 -28.61
N LEU A 221 -15.58 -2.13 -27.76
CA LEU A 221 -14.56 -3.18 -27.81
C LEU A 221 -14.85 -4.18 -28.92
N ILE A 222 -16.12 -4.32 -29.30
CA ILE A 222 -16.60 -5.19 -30.37
C ILE A 222 -17.74 -4.50 -31.13
N VAL A 223 -18.02 -5.01 -32.32
CA VAL A 223 -19.14 -4.58 -33.18
C VAL A 223 -20.48 -5.20 -32.72
#